data_AF-A0A7Y2GIK8-F1
#
_entry.id   AF-A0A7Y2GIK8-F1
#
_cell.length_a   1.000
_cell.length_b   1.000
_cell.length_c   1.000
_cell.angle_alpha   90.00
_cell.angle_beta   90.00
_cell.angle_gamma   90.00
#
_symmetry.space_group_name_H-M   'P 1'
#
loop_
_entity.id
_entity.type
_entity.pdbx_description
1 polymer ?
#
loop_
_entity_poly.entity_id
_entity_poly.type
_entity_poly.pdbx_seq_one_letter_code
_entity_poly.pdbx_strand_id
1 'polypeptide(L)'
;MRKLFSGTIGSVLFFAIVGCAVYFGNVELQSYWGRQAVADTGLEIHRLEDALAKAKSENKLVFVDVSAIWCGTCRRLDNEVFSNEEVKKVLNERFVFSRLEYEEEEGQKFIRERNVEGFPNLWVLDSDGNNIKRLRVMFDPKKFADQLKVF
;
A
#
# COMPACT_ATOMS: atom_id res chain seq x y z
N MET A 1 -2.86 -52.70 -12.80
CA MET A 1 -2.14 -51.73 -11.94
C MET A 1 -0.90 -51.26 -12.71
N ARG A 2 -0.59 -49.95 -12.75
CA ARG A 2 0.55 -49.27 -13.43
C ARG A 2 0.48 -49.01 -14.95
N LYS A 3 -0.25 -47.96 -15.33
CA LYS A 3 0.15 -47.02 -16.39
C LYS A 3 -0.34 -45.61 -16.01
N LEU A 4 0.16 -45.08 -14.89
CA LEU A 4 -0.28 -43.75 -14.40
C LEU A 4 0.75 -42.63 -14.66
N PHE A 5 1.90 -42.92 -15.27
CA PHE A 5 2.91 -41.91 -15.57
C PHE A 5 3.55 -42.21 -16.92
N SER A 6 2.99 -41.64 -17.98
CA SER A 6 3.77 -41.41 -19.21
C SER A 6 4.76 -40.27 -18.93
N GLY A 7 5.97 -40.35 -19.49
CA GLY A 7 7.05 -39.38 -19.22
C GLY A 7 6.64 -37.91 -19.41
N THR A 8 5.69 -37.65 -20.30
CA THR A 8 5.12 -36.32 -20.56
C THR A 8 4.38 -35.73 -19.36
N ILE A 9 3.62 -36.53 -18.60
CA ILE A 9 2.88 -36.08 -17.42
C ILE A 9 3.84 -35.67 -16.31
N GLY A 10 4.93 -36.44 -16.12
CA GLY A 10 5.99 -36.12 -15.16
C GLY A 10 6.69 -34.79 -15.47
N SER A 11 7.01 -34.54 -16.75
CA SER A 11 7.62 -33.28 -17.18
C SER A 11 6.70 -32.07 -16.98
N VAL A 12 5.41 -32.19 -17.33
CA VAL A 12 4.43 -31.09 -17.14
C VAL A 12 4.25 -30.76 -15.66
N LEU A 13 4.14 -31.77 -14.80
CA LEU A 13 4.06 -31.59 -13.34
C LEU A 13 5.31 -30.89 -12.80
N PHE A 14 6.51 -31.27 -13.27
CA PHE A 14 7.75 -30.64 -12.84
C PHE A 14 7.78 -29.15 -13.19
N PHE A 15 7.49 -28.77 -14.45
CA PHE A 15 7.49 -27.36 -14.86
C PHE A 15 6.41 -26.55 -14.15
N ALA A 16 5.24 -27.14 -13.90
CA ALA A 16 4.19 -26.49 -13.12
C ALA A 16 4.65 -26.23 -11.67
N ILE A 17 5.29 -27.21 -11.03
CA ILE A 17 5.83 -27.06 -9.66
C ILE A 17 6.92 -25.99 -9.61
N VAL A 18 7.88 -26.02 -10.53
CA VAL A 18 8.95 -25.01 -10.60
C VAL A 18 8.37 -23.62 -10.86
N GLY A 19 7.41 -23.50 -11.79
CA GLY A 19 6.73 -22.23 -12.08
C GLY A 19 6.00 -21.67 -10.86
N CYS A 20 5.24 -22.52 -10.15
CA CYS A 20 4.59 -22.14 -8.89
C CYS A 20 5.61 -21.72 -7.83
N ALA A 21 6.69 -22.48 -7.64
CA ALA A 21 7.72 -22.16 -6.65
C ALA A 21 8.41 -20.82 -6.94
N VAL A 22 8.73 -20.53 -8.20
CA VAL A 22 9.29 -19.24 -8.62
C VAL A 22 8.30 -18.11 -8.38
N TYR A 23 7.02 -18.31 -8.73
CA TYR A 23 5.98 -17.30 -8.53
C TYR A 23 5.78 -16.97 -7.05
N PHE A 24 5.51 -17.97 -6.21
CA PHE A 24 5.28 -17.76 -4.78
C PHE A 24 6.56 -17.29 -4.06
N GLY A 25 7.73 -17.77 -4.47
CA GLY A 25 9.01 -17.27 -3.98
C GLY A 25 9.23 -15.79 -4.30
N ASN A 26 8.87 -15.36 -5.51
CA ASN A 26 8.89 -13.94 -5.87
C ASN A 26 7.89 -13.13 -5.03
N VAL A 27 6.65 -13.58 -4.87
CA VAL A 27 5.65 -12.88 -4.04
C VAL A 27 6.13 -12.72 -2.60
N GLU A 28 6.64 -13.77 -1.96
CA GLU A 28 7.13 -13.68 -0.58
C GLU A 28 8.31 -12.70 -0.46
N LEU A 29 9.23 -12.71 -1.42
CA LEU A 29 10.36 -11.79 -1.45
C LEU A 29 9.89 -10.33 -1.63
N GLN A 30 8.91 -10.10 -2.51
CA GLN A 30 8.32 -8.78 -2.71
C GLN A 30 7.62 -8.29 -1.43
N SER A 31 6.84 -9.15 -0.78
CA SER A 31 6.18 -8.85 0.50
C SER A 31 7.19 -8.59 1.62
N TYR A 32 8.29 -9.35 1.68
CA TYR A 32 9.37 -9.13 2.64
C TYR A 32 9.98 -7.73 2.49
N TRP A 33 10.37 -7.35 1.27
CA TRP A 33 10.89 -6.00 1.00
C TRP A 33 9.84 -4.92 1.19
N GLY A 34 8.56 -5.22 0.95
CA GLY A 34 7.45 -4.31 1.22
C GLY A 34 7.33 -3.99 2.71
N ARG A 35 7.30 -5.02 3.56
CA ARG A 35 7.27 -4.86 5.03
C ARG A 35 8.46 -4.04 5.54
N GLN A 36 9.65 -4.29 5.00
CA GLN A 36 10.83 -3.52 5.36
C GLN A 36 10.70 -2.05 4.95
N ALA A 37 10.30 -1.76 3.72
CA ALA A 37 10.14 -0.38 3.25
C ALA A 37 9.09 0.40 4.07
N VAL A 38 7.96 -0.23 4.41
CA VAL A 38 6.94 0.37 5.28
C VAL A 38 7.52 0.68 6.66
N ALA A 39 8.26 -0.26 7.26
CA ALA A 39 8.93 -0.03 8.54
C ALA A 39 9.96 1.11 8.47
N ASP A 40 10.73 1.20 7.37
CA ASP A 40 11.75 2.22 7.16
C ASP A 40 11.16 3.63 6.97
N THR A 41 9.86 3.76 6.63
CA THR A 41 9.20 5.08 6.61
C THR A 41 9.15 5.71 8.00
N GLY A 42 9.02 4.91 9.07
CA GLY A 42 8.82 5.40 10.43
C GLY A 42 7.53 6.19 10.64
N LEU A 43 6.56 6.11 9.73
CA LEU A 43 5.25 6.73 9.89
C LEU A 43 4.40 5.92 10.88
N GLU A 44 3.63 6.63 11.70
CA GLU A 44 2.60 6.01 12.56
C GLU A 44 1.40 5.63 11.70
N ILE A 45 1.16 4.32 11.53
CA ILE A 45 0.08 3.79 10.68
C ILE A 45 -1.11 3.43 11.54
N HIS A 46 -2.27 4.00 11.20
CA HIS A 46 -3.53 3.72 11.85
C HIS A 46 -4.51 2.96 10.93
N ARG A 47 -5.38 2.15 11.52
CA ARG A 47 -6.61 1.71 10.84
C ARG A 47 -7.46 2.94 10.51
N LEU A 48 -8.30 2.86 9.47
CA LEU A 48 -9.04 4.04 9.01
C LEU A 48 -9.98 4.59 10.08
N GLU A 49 -10.66 3.72 10.81
CA GLU A 49 -11.55 4.14 11.90
C GLU A 49 -10.79 4.87 13.02
N ASP A 50 -9.62 4.37 13.42
CA ASP A 50 -8.75 5.01 14.41
C ASP A 50 -8.20 6.34 13.88
N ALA A 51 -7.84 6.37 12.60
CA ALA A 51 -7.32 7.57 11.94
C ALA A 51 -8.36 8.69 11.93
N LEU A 52 -9.62 8.37 11.62
CA LEU A 52 -10.74 9.33 11.63
C LEU A 52 -11.00 9.86 13.04
N ALA A 53 -11.03 8.98 14.04
CA ALA A 53 -11.21 9.37 15.43
C ALA A 53 -10.08 10.31 15.92
N LYS A 54 -8.82 9.93 15.65
CA LYS A 54 -7.64 10.73 16.01
C LYS A 54 -7.64 12.06 15.27
N ALA A 55 -7.93 12.07 13.96
CA ALA A 55 -8.01 13.28 13.15
C ALA A 55 -9.05 14.27 13.69
N LYS A 56 -10.21 13.76 14.14
CA LYS A 56 -11.25 14.58 14.79
C LYS A 56 -10.75 15.21 16.10
N SER A 57 -10.01 14.44 16.90
CA SER A 57 -9.47 14.93 18.18
C SER A 57 -8.32 15.93 18.02
N GLU A 58 -7.49 15.76 16.99
CA GLU A 58 -6.31 16.59 16.73
C GLU A 58 -6.59 17.73 15.75
N ASN A 59 -7.83 17.84 15.24
CA ASN A 59 -8.21 18.78 14.18
C ASN A 59 -7.28 18.68 12.95
N LYS A 60 -7.02 17.44 12.52
CA LYS A 60 -6.21 17.08 11.35
C LYS A 60 -7.07 16.46 10.26
N LEU A 61 -6.51 16.32 9.07
CA LEU A 61 -7.08 15.52 7.99
C LEU A 61 -6.61 14.07 8.09
N VAL A 62 -7.24 13.16 7.35
CA VAL A 62 -6.75 11.78 7.20
C VAL A 62 -6.09 11.62 5.85
N PHE A 63 -4.85 11.13 5.84
CA PHE A 63 -4.17 10.69 4.63
C PHE A 63 -4.34 9.17 4.50
N VAL A 64 -4.91 8.71 3.39
CA VAL A 64 -5.11 7.27 3.13
C VAL A 64 -4.22 6.83 1.97
N ASP A 65 -3.34 5.87 2.23
CA ASP A 65 -2.60 5.12 1.23
C ASP A 65 -3.25 3.76 0.98
N VAL A 66 -3.93 3.58 -0.15
CA VAL A 66 -4.42 2.26 -0.58
C VAL A 66 -3.31 1.56 -1.33
N SER A 67 -2.84 0.44 -0.77
CA SER A 67 -1.60 -0.20 -1.15
C SER A 67 -1.74 -1.73 -1.18
N ALA A 68 -0.65 -2.41 -1.52
CA ALA A 68 -0.50 -3.84 -1.32
C ALA A 68 0.95 -4.16 -0.97
N ILE A 69 1.19 -4.99 0.04
CA ILE A 69 2.54 -5.19 0.57
C ILE A 69 3.53 -5.77 -0.47
N TRP A 70 3.04 -6.56 -1.42
CA TRP A 70 3.82 -7.13 -2.53
C TRP A 70 3.96 -6.18 -3.73
N CYS A 71 3.31 -5.02 -3.73
CA CYS A 71 3.31 -4.06 -4.84
C CYS A 71 4.65 -3.33 -4.95
N GLY A 72 5.40 -3.60 -6.03
CA GLY A 72 6.71 -2.98 -6.27
C GLY A 72 6.67 -1.45 -6.40
N THR A 73 5.64 -0.89 -7.05
CA THR A 73 5.47 0.57 -7.19
C THR A 73 5.14 1.24 -5.85
N CYS A 74 4.36 0.56 -5.01
CA CYS A 74 4.00 1.02 -3.69
C CYS A 74 5.23 1.04 -2.77
N ARG A 75 6.02 -0.03 -2.80
CA ARG A 75 7.33 -0.07 -2.12
C ARG A 75 8.28 1.03 -2.58
N ARG A 76 8.27 1.35 -3.88
CA ARG A 76 9.06 2.47 -4.41
C ARG A 76 8.62 3.81 -3.81
N LEU A 77 7.31 4.02 -3.66
CA LEU A 77 6.76 5.21 -3.01
C LEU A 77 7.18 5.29 -1.53
N ASP A 78 7.10 4.17 -0.81
CA ASP A 78 7.55 4.06 0.58
C ASP A 78 9.03 4.47 0.71
N ASN A 79 9.89 3.90 -0.14
CA ASN A 79 11.34 4.13 -0.11
C ASN A 79 11.79 5.51 -0.59
N GLU A 80 11.17 6.08 -1.63
CA GLU A 80 11.63 7.33 -2.22
C GLU A 80 10.95 8.55 -1.60
N VAL A 81 9.68 8.41 -1.18
CA VAL A 81 8.81 9.55 -0.84
C VAL A 81 8.40 9.53 0.63
N PHE A 82 7.80 8.44 1.12
CA PHE A 82 7.35 8.40 2.51
C PHE A 82 8.48 8.30 3.53
N SER A 83 9.65 7.79 3.14
CA SER A 83 10.87 7.83 3.97
C SER A 83 11.51 9.22 4.04
N ASN A 84 11.18 10.15 3.12
CA ASN A 84 11.81 11.45 3.03
C ASN A 84 11.39 12.36 4.20
N GLU A 85 12.36 12.97 4.88
CA GLU A 85 12.12 13.79 6.07
C GLU A 85 11.17 14.98 5.86
N GLU A 86 11.23 15.64 4.71
CA GLU A 86 10.33 16.78 4.42
C GLU A 86 8.88 16.29 4.27
N VAL A 87 8.69 15.17 3.58
CA VAL A 87 7.36 14.56 3.39
C VAL A 87 6.81 14.08 4.73
N LYS A 88 7.60 13.36 5.53
CA LYS A 88 7.20 12.89 6.87
C LYS A 88 6.80 14.04 7.77
N LYS A 89 7.58 15.13 7.75
CA LYS A 89 7.26 16.34 8.52
C LYS A 89 5.87 16.88 8.15
N VAL A 90 5.60 17.06 6.86
CA VAL A 90 4.29 17.57 6.40
C VAL A 90 3.16 16.59 6.74
N LEU A 91 3.38 15.27 6.56
CA LEU A 91 2.42 14.23 6.92
C LEU A 91 2.07 14.29 8.42
N ASN A 92 3.06 14.25 9.31
CA ASN A 92 2.85 14.23 10.75
C ASN A 92 2.23 15.53 11.29
N GLU A 93 2.56 16.68 10.70
CA GLU A 93 2.03 17.98 11.11
C GLU A 93 0.55 18.15 10.77
N ARG A 94 0.10 17.64 9.61
CA ARG A 94 -1.21 17.97 9.04
C ARG A 94 -2.20 16.82 8.96
N PHE A 95 -1.70 15.58 9.01
CA PHE A 95 -2.50 14.40 8.71
C PHE A 95 -2.34 13.34 9.80
N VAL A 96 -3.37 12.51 9.91
CA VAL A 96 -3.27 11.17 10.51
C VAL A 96 -3.15 10.17 9.36
N PHE A 97 -2.08 9.40 9.37
CA PHE A 97 -1.74 8.49 8.27
C PHE A 97 -2.43 7.14 8.47
N SER A 98 -3.17 6.71 7.46
CA SER A 98 -3.78 5.39 7.39
C SER A 98 -3.33 4.69 6.13
N ARG A 99 -2.96 3.42 6.27
CA ARG A 99 -2.60 2.56 5.14
C ARG A 99 -3.58 1.41 5.07
N LEU A 100 -4.15 1.23 3.89
CA LEU A 100 -5.14 0.20 3.60
C LEU A 100 -4.53 -0.83 2.68
N GLU A 101 -4.27 -2.02 3.22
CA GLU A 101 -3.73 -3.13 2.45
C GLU A 101 -4.81 -3.82 1.63
N TYR A 102 -4.50 -4.11 0.36
CA TYR A 102 -5.42 -4.74 -0.58
C TYR A 102 -5.95 -6.07 -0.05
N GLU A 103 -5.13 -6.91 0.58
CA GLU A 103 -5.59 -8.21 1.09
C GLU A 103 -6.43 -8.12 2.37
N GLU A 104 -6.48 -6.95 3.03
CA GLU A 104 -7.22 -6.77 4.26
C GLU A 104 -8.69 -6.38 4.00
N GLU A 105 -9.59 -6.78 4.90
CA GLU A 105 -11.02 -6.51 4.79
C GLU A 105 -11.33 -5.00 4.70
N GLU A 106 -10.62 -4.19 5.48
CA GLU A 106 -10.78 -2.74 5.51
C GLU A 106 -10.39 -2.10 4.17
N GLY A 107 -9.26 -2.51 3.59
CA GLY A 107 -8.84 -2.05 2.27
C GLY A 107 -9.79 -2.50 1.18
N GLN A 108 -10.22 -3.76 1.20
CA GLN A 108 -11.23 -4.29 0.27
C GLN A 108 -12.55 -3.52 0.33
N LYS A 109 -13.03 -3.17 1.53
CA LYS A 109 -14.23 -2.36 1.73
C LYS A 109 -14.06 -0.98 1.09
N PHE A 110 -12.97 -0.28 1.42
CA PHE A 110 -12.68 1.05 0.89
C PHE A 110 -12.58 1.06 -0.64
N ILE A 111 -11.90 0.06 -1.23
CA ILE A 111 -11.74 -0.09 -2.67
C ILE A 111 -13.09 -0.22 -3.37
N ARG A 112 -13.99 -1.06 -2.84
CA ARG A 112 -15.33 -1.24 -3.41
C ARG A 112 -16.19 0.01 -3.29
N GLU A 113 -16.22 0.61 -2.11
CA GLU A 113 -17.06 1.80 -1.84
C GLU A 113 -16.62 3.02 -2.66
N ARG A 114 -15.32 3.13 -2.96
CA ARG A 114 -14.74 4.30 -3.65
C ARG A 114 -14.33 4.03 -5.10
N ASN A 115 -14.60 2.83 -5.62
CA ASN A 115 -14.17 2.37 -6.95
C ASN A 115 -12.68 2.66 -7.21
N VAL A 116 -11.83 2.26 -6.28
CA VAL A 116 -10.38 2.46 -6.39
C VAL A 116 -9.81 1.52 -7.45
N GLU A 117 -9.05 2.08 -8.39
CA GLU A 117 -8.37 1.33 -9.44
C GLU A 117 -6.84 1.46 -9.29
N GLY A 118 -6.18 0.31 -9.17
CA GLY A 118 -4.72 0.21 -9.10
C GLY A 118 -4.09 0.71 -7.80
N PHE A 119 -2.80 0.39 -7.63
CA PHE A 119 -2.00 0.79 -6.46
C PHE A 119 -0.66 1.41 -6.90
N PRO A 120 -0.10 2.35 -6.12
CA PRO A 120 -0.71 2.96 -4.93
C PRO A 120 -1.83 3.94 -5.31
N ASN A 121 -2.78 4.16 -4.41
CA ASN A 121 -3.86 5.14 -4.58
C ASN A 121 -4.02 6.02 -3.32
N LEU A 122 -3.84 7.33 -3.49
CA LEU A 122 -3.62 8.25 -2.37
C LEU A 122 -4.81 9.21 -2.21
N TRP A 123 -5.34 9.31 -0.99
CA TRP A 123 -6.52 10.12 -0.68
C TRP A 123 -6.29 11.01 0.52
N VAL A 124 -6.96 12.16 0.51
CA VAL A 124 -7.12 13.04 1.65
C VAL A 124 -8.60 13.10 1.99
N LEU A 125 -8.93 12.76 3.23
CA LEU A 125 -10.27 12.78 3.77
C LEU A 125 -10.37 13.81 4.91
N ASP A 126 -11.57 14.32 5.15
CA ASP A 126 -11.86 15.02 6.41
C ASP A 126 -12.02 14.01 7.58
N SER A 127 -12.19 14.53 8.80
CA SER A 127 -12.35 13.70 10.00
C SER A 127 -13.67 12.91 10.07
N ASP A 128 -14.64 13.22 9.20
CA ASP A 128 -15.91 12.49 9.09
C ASP A 128 -15.86 11.45 7.95
N GLY A 129 -14.72 11.33 7.25
CA GLY A 129 -14.47 10.35 6.20
C GLY A 129 -14.89 10.80 4.80
N ASN A 130 -15.31 12.06 4.62
CA ASN A 130 -15.64 12.59 3.31
C ASN A 130 -14.38 12.81 2.47
N ASN A 131 -14.48 12.56 1.17
CA ASN A 131 -13.37 12.79 0.25
C ASN A 131 -13.13 14.29 0.06
N ILE A 132 -11.92 14.76 0.40
CA ILE A 132 -11.46 16.10 0.05
C ILE A 132 -10.77 16.04 -1.31
N LYS A 133 -9.82 15.12 -1.48
CA LYS A 133 -9.02 15.05 -2.71
C LYS A 133 -8.37 13.69 -2.91
N ARG A 134 -8.36 13.21 -4.16
CA ARG A 134 -7.47 12.14 -4.61
C ARG A 134 -6.17 12.75 -5.14
N LEU A 135 -5.04 12.33 -4.60
CA LEU A 135 -3.73 12.86 -4.94
C LEU A 135 -3.14 12.14 -6.15
N ARG A 136 -2.23 12.83 -6.85
CA ARG A 136 -1.39 12.19 -7.87
C ARG A 136 -0.20 11.54 -7.19
N VAL A 137 0.10 10.30 -7.56
CA VAL A 137 1.32 9.61 -7.17
C VAL A 137 2.50 10.31 -7.86
N MET A 138 3.46 10.77 -7.07
CA MET A 138 4.69 11.42 -7.55
C MET A 138 5.86 10.82 -6.79
N PHE A 139 6.95 10.48 -7.50
CA PHE A 139 8.17 9.93 -6.92
C PHE A 139 9.22 11.01 -6.60
N ASP A 140 8.93 12.27 -6.91
CA ASP A 140 9.76 13.41 -6.50
C ASP A 140 9.25 13.90 -5.13
N PRO A 141 10.05 13.76 -4.05
CA PRO A 141 9.57 14.06 -2.70
C PRO A 141 9.21 15.52 -2.49
N LYS A 142 9.92 16.43 -3.16
CA LYS A 142 9.65 17.87 -3.06
C LYS A 142 8.31 18.21 -3.69
N LYS A 143 8.05 17.74 -4.91
CA LYS A 143 6.76 17.94 -5.59
C LYS A 143 5.62 17.28 -4.82
N PHE A 144 5.88 16.13 -4.20
CA PHE A 144 4.90 15.45 -3.37
C PHE A 144 4.58 16.27 -2.11
N ALA A 145 5.60 16.76 -1.39
CA ALA A 145 5.43 17.63 -0.24
C ALA A 145 4.69 18.93 -0.61
N ASP A 146 5.02 19.55 -1.75
CA ASP A 146 4.33 20.75 -2.24
C ASP A 146 2.85 20.47 -2.53
N GLN A 147 2.51 19.28 -3.03
CA GLN A 147 1.12 18.85 -3.19
C GLN A 147 0.38 18.69 -1.85
N LEU A 148 1.07 18.34 -0.76
CA LEU A 148 0.47 18.22 0.58
C LEU A 148 0.33 19.56 1.31
N LYS A 149 1.20 20.54 1.04
CA LYS A 149 1.18 21.85 1.72
C LYS A 149 0.00 22.75 1.32
N VAL A 150 -0.78 22.37 0.31
CA VAL A 150 -1.93 23.15 -0.16
C VAL A 150 -3.21 22.92 0.65
N PHE A 151 -3.20 21.96 1.56
CA PHE A 151 -4.24 21.72 2.56
C PHE A 151 -3.88 22.45 3.84
#